data_AF-A0A4Q1BZF2-F1
#
_entry.id   AF-A0A4Q1BZF2-F1
#
_cell.length_a   1.000
_cell.length_b   1.000
_cell.length_c   1.000
_cell.angle_alpha   90.00
_cell.angle_beta   90.00
_cell.angle_gamma   90.00
#
_symmetry.space_group_name_H-M   'P 1'
#
loop_
_entity.id
_entity.type
_entity.pdbx_description
1 polymer ?
#
loop_
_entity_poly.entity_id
_entity_poly.type
_entity_poly.pdbx_seq_one_letter_code
_entity_poly.pdbx_strand_id
1 'polypeptide(L)'
;MKFLKHIPTYLLAFLFLFGGLNFFFDFVPAPPLSGNQATFFNLMVPTGFMRIVKILEILGAVLLLFPSKRALSLLILTPIAINILLLEWLVLGGLGAGPLLIILIGIIAYQEFDKFKALL
;
A
#
# COMPACT_ATOMS: atom_id res chain seq x y z
N MET A 1 13.20 -22.35 -10.53
CA MET A 1 12.58 -21.02 -10.78
C MET A 1 11.35 -20.71 -9.90
N LYS A 2 11.14 -21.37 -8.74
CA LYS A 2 10.00 -21.08 -7.85
C LYS A 2 10.09 -19.73 -7.13
N PHE A 3 11.30 -19.23 -6.87
CA PHE A 3 11.54 -17.95 -6.21
C PHE A 3 11.08 -16.73 -7.02
N LEU A 4 11.22 -16.75 -8.36
CA LEU A 4 10.82 -15.62 -9.19
C LEU A 4 9.33 -15.30 -9.08
N LYS A 5 8.48 -16.31 -8.82
CA LYS A 5 7.04 -16.12 -8.66
C LYS A 5 6.67 -15.31 -7.42
N HIS A 6 7.53 -15.26 -6.40
CA HIS A 6 7.27 -14.54 -5.15
C HIS A 6 7.92 -13.16 -5.08
N ILE A 7 8.73 -12.78 -6.08
CA ILE A 7 9.34 -11.44 -6.15
C ILE A 7 8.28 -10.33 -6.04
N PRO A 8 7.15 -10.37 -6.78
CA PRO A 8 6.13 -9.33 -6.66
C PRO A 8 5.56 -9.21 -5.24
N THR A 9 5.36 -10.35 -4.57
CA THR A 9 4.86 -10.42 -3.18
C THR A 9 5.83 -9.75 -2.22
N TYR A 10 7.11 -10.10 -2.28
CA TYR A 10 8.12 -9.52 -1.38
C TYR A 10 8.33 -8.04 -1.65
N LEU A 11 8.33 -7.64 -2.92
CA LEU A 11 8.46 -6.22 -3.28
C LEU A 11 7.27 -5.40 -2.78
N LEU A 12 6.04 -5.87 -2.99
CA LEU A 12 4.84 -5.18 -2.52
C LEU A 12 4.81 -5.11 -0.98
N ALA A 13 5.12 -6.21 -0.30
CA ALA A 13 5.20 -6.24 1.16
C ALA A 13 6.26 -5.27 1.69
N PHE A 14 7.43 -5.22 1.05
CA PHE A 14 8.49 -4.29 1.42
C PHE A 14 8.05 -2.83 1.26
N LEU A 15 7.45 -2.46 0.12
CA LEU A 15 7.00 -1.09 -0.13
C LEU A 15 5.97 -0.61 0.90
N PHE A 16 4.98 -1.44 1.23
CA PHE A 16 3.99 -1.09 2.26
C PHE A 16 4.56 -1.11 3.68
N LEU A 17 5.43 -2.06 4.02
CA LEU A 17 6.11 -2.06 5.32
C LEU A 17 6.97 -0.82 5.50
N PHE A 18 7.76 -0.48 4.48
CA PHE A 18 8.62 0.70 4.50
C PHE A 18 7.78 1.98 4.61
N GLY A 19 6.76 2.15 3.76
CA GLY A 19 5.89 3.33 3.81
C GLY A 19 5.06 3.45 5.10
N GLY A 20 4.62 2.32 5.65
CA GLY A 20 3.91 2.24 6.91
C GLY A 20 4.80 2.59 8.10
N LEU A 21 5.97 1.95 8.21
CA LEU A 21 6.91 2.19 9.30
C LEU A 21 7.56 3.58 9.22
N ASN A 22 7.83 4.09 8.02
CA ASN A 22 8.37 5.44 7.83
C ASN A 22 7.45 6.53 8.41
N PHE A 23 6.13 6.32 8.41
CA PHE A 23 5.18 7.25 9.03
C PHE A 23 5.29 7.30 10.56
N PHE A 24 5.73 6.22 11.21
CA PHE A 24 5.84 6.14 12.69
C PHE A 24 7.24 6.44 13.21
N PHE A 25 8.27 6.14 12.40
CA PHE A 25 9.68 6.22 12.81
C PHE A 25 10.47 7.28 12.04
N ASP A 26 9.85 7.98 11.08
CA ASP A 26 10.44 9.08 10.31
C ASP A 26 11.83 8.74 9.72
N PHE A 27 11.95 7.58 9.06
CA PHE A 27 13.23 7.12 8.49
C PHE A 27 13.79 8.06 7.41
N VAL A 28 12.90 8.70 6.65
CA VAL A 28 13.22 9.63 5.56
C VAL A 28 12.53 10.96 5.84
N PRO A 29 13.22 12.10 5.64
CA PRO A 29 12.61 13.41 5.79
C PRO A 29 11.36 13.55 4.92
N ALA A 30 10.28 14.03 5.52
CA ALA A 30 9.07 14.34 4.77
C ALA A 30 9.37 15.47 3.76
N PRO A 31 8.95 15.32 2.49
CA PRO A 31 9.09 16.40 1.52
C PRO A 31 8.28 17.62 1.99
N PRO A 32 8.73 18.85 1.64
CA PRO A 32 8.00 20.05 2.00
C PRO A 32 6.59 20.02 1.39
N LEU A 33 5.57 20.06 2.25
CA LEU A 33 4.18 20.08 1.83
C LEU A 33 3.77 21.49 1.42
N SER A 34 3.10 21.62 0.26
CA SER A 34 2.59 22.90 -0.23
C SER A 34 1.20 22.76 -0.87
N GLY A 35 0.45 23.85 -0.93
CA GLY A 35 -0.89 23.89 -1.56
C GLY A 35 -1.85 22.82 -1.03
N ASN A 36 -2.50 22.10 -1.95
CA ASN A 36 -3.49 21.06 -1.62
C ASN A 36 -2.90 19.91 -0.79
N GLN A 37 -1.59 19.64 -0.92
CA GLN A 37 -0.90 18.62 -0.14
C GLN A 37 -0.92 18.98 1.35
N ALA A 38 -0.57 20.23 1.68
CA ALA A 38 -0.59 20.71 3.05
C ALA A 38 -2.00 20.67 3.64
N THR A 39 -3.02 21.11 2.88
CA THR A 39 -4.43 21.06 3.31
C THR A 39 -4.88 19.64 3.64
N PHE A 40 -4.58 18.67 2.79
CA PHE A 40 -4.98 17.28 3.00
C PHE A 40 -4.31 16.65 4.23
N PHE A 41 -2.98 16.77 4.33
CA PHE A 41 -2.22 16.17 5.42
C PHE A 41 -2.49 16.85 6.77
N ASN A 42 -2.72 18.16 6.81
CA ASN A 42 -3.10 18.88 8.03
C ASN A 42 -4.47 18.47 8.58
N LEU A 43 -5.36 17.92 7.75
CA LEU A 43 -6.62 17.34 8.22
C LEU A 43 -6.46 15.88 8.66
N MET A 44 -5.73 15.07 7.88
CA MET A 44 -5.69 13.63 8.07
C MET A 44 -4.72 13.17 9.17
N VAL A 45 -3.66 13.92 9.45
CA VAL A 45 -2.67 13.57 10.48
C VAL A 45 -3.22 13.82 11.89
N PRO A 46 -3.75 15.02 12.25
CA PRO A 46 -4.21 15.29 13.60
C PRO A 46 -5.47 14.50 14.00
N THR A 47 -6.31 14.15 13.03
CA THR A 47 -7.51 13.33 13.26
C THR A 47 -7.21 11.86 13.56
N GLY A 48 -5.94 11.44 13.40
CA GLY A 48 -5.53 10.04 13.57
C GLY A 48 -5.93 9.13 12.40
N PHE A 49 -6.56 9.66 11.35
CA PHE A 49 -6.96 8.89 10.18
C PHE A 49 -5.74 8.21 9.51
N MET A 50 -4.66 8.97 9.27
CA MET A 50 -3.43 8.43 8.69
C MET A 50 -2.83 7.32 9.56
N ARG A 51 -2.94 7.43 10.88
CA ARG A 51 -2.43 6.41 11.81
C ARG A 51 -3.13 5.07 11.59
N ILE A 52 -4.46 5.07 11.43
CA ILE A 52 -5.23 3.86 11.17
C ILE A 52 -4.89 3.27 9.80
N VAL A 53 -4.81 4.10 8.76
CA VAL A 53 -4.42 3.65 7.41
C VAL A 53 -3.04 2.98 7.44
N LYS A 54 -2.07 3.59 8.12
CA LYS A 54 -0.70 3.07 8.21
C LYS A 54 -0.60 1.77 9.01
N ILE A 55 -1.42 1.59 10.04
CA ILE A 55 -1.55 0.30 10.73
C ILE A 55 -2.10 -0.77 9.78
N LEU A 56 -3.13 -0.46 8.99
CA LEU A 56 -3.69 -1.39 8.00
C LEU A 56 -2.70 -1.72 6.87
N GLU A 57 -1.89 -0.75 6.43
CA GLU A 57 -0.79 -1.00 5.48
C GLU A 57 0.21 -2.01 6.05
N ILE A 58 0.68 -1.80 7.28
CA ILE A 58 1.64 -2.71 7.94
C ILE A 58 1.01 -4.10 8.12
N LEU A 59 -0.22 -4.16 8.64
CA LEU A 59 -0.94 -5.41 8.83
C LEU A 59 -1.12 -6.16 7.51
N GLY A 60 -1.60 -5.47 6.48
CA GLY A 60 -1.79 -6.03 5.15
C GLY A 60 -0.47 -6.55 4.56
N ALA A 61 0.62 -5.81 4.72
CA ALA A 61 1.94 -6.20 4.22
C ALA A 61 2.51 -7.42 4.96
N VAL A 62 2.35 -7.49 6.29
CA VAL A 62 2.73 -8.68 7.08
C VAL A 62 1.90 -9.89 6.66
N LEU A 63 0.59 -9.73 6.47
CA LEU A 63 -0.28 -10.81 6.00
C LEU A 63 0.11 -11.31 4.60
N LEU A 64 0.60 -10.43 3.74
CA LEU A 64 1.00 -10.75 2.36
C LEU A 64 2.14 -11.79 2.32
N LEU A 65 3.02 -11.76 3.31
CA LEU A 65 4.16 -12.67 3.43
C LEU A 65 3.73 -14.13 3.68
N PHE A 66 2.52 -14.36 4.20
CA PHE A 66 1.97 -15.69 4.44
C PHE A 66 1.16 -16.17 3.23
N PRO A 67 1.57 -17.24 2.51
CA PRO A 67 0.88 -17.69 1.31
C PRO A 67 -0.61 -17.99 1.50
N SER A 68 -1.02 -18.48 2.67
CA SER A 68 -2.43 -18.77 2.99
C SER A 68 -3.29 -17.52 3.20
N LYS A 69 -2.69 -16.35 3.49
CA LYS A 69 -3.39 -15.11 3.83
C LYS A 69 -3.32 -14.05 2.73
N ARG A 70 -2.80 -14.39 1.54
CA ARG A 70 -2.59 -13.44 0.44
C ARG A 70 -3.89 -12.79 -0.07
N ALA A 71 -4.98 -13.54 -0.18
CA ALA A 71 -6.26 -12.97 -0.60
C ALA A 71 -6.78 -11.91 0.40
N LEU A 72 -6.71 -12.21 1.71
CA LEU A 72 -7.08 -11.26 2.76
C LEU A 72 -6.16 -10.03 2.79
N SER A 73 -4.86 -10.23 2.60
CA SER A 73 -3.90 -9.14 2.49
C SER A 73 -4.24 -8.21 1.33
N LEU A 74 -4.50 -8.76 0.13
CA LEU A 74 -4.87 -7.97 -1.03
C LEU A 74 -6.20 -7.24 -0.85
N LEU A 75 -7.19 -7.83 -0.16
CA LEU A 75 -8.43 -7.14 0.20
C LEU A 75 -8.20 -5.88 1.03
N ILE A 76 -7.20 -5.88 1.92
CA ILE A 76 -6.83 -4.72 2.74
C ILE A 76 -5.99 -3.74 1.93
N LEU A 77 -4.97 -4.21 1.22
CA LEU A 77 -3.97 -3.37 0.55
C LEU A 77 -4.49 -2.72 -0.74
N THR A 78 -5.45 -3.35 -1.44
CA THR A 78 -6.00 -2.82 -2.70
C THR A 78 -6.68 -1.46 -2.55
N PRO A 79 -7.67 -1.26 -1.66
CA PRO A 79 -8.28 0.05 -1.48
C PRO A 79 -7.27 1.11 -1.02
N ILE A 80 -6.26 0.73 -0.23
CA ILE A 80 -5.20 1.64 0.20
C ILE A 80 -4.31 2.04 -0.98
N ALA A 81 -3.90 1.09 -1.82
CA ALA A 81 -3.13 1.37 -3.04
C ALA A 81 -3.89 2.29 -4.01
N ILE A 82 -5.20 2.07 -4.17
CA ILE A 82 -6.06 2.94 -4.98
C ILE A 82 -6.09 4.35 -4.37
N ASN A 83 -6.25 4.47 -3.05
CA ASN A 83 -6.21 5.76 -2.38
C ASN A 83 -4.87 6.49 -2.59
N ILE A 84 -3.74 5.78 -2.48
CA ILE A 84 -2.40 6.34 -2.76
C ILE A 84 -2.32 6.87 -4.19
N LEU A 85 -2.75 6.08 -5.18
CA LEU A 85 -2.74 6.49 -6.59
C LEU A 85 -3.62 7.74 -6.82
N LEU A 86 -4.81 7.78 -6.23
CA LEU A 86 -5.70 8.93 -6.34
C LEU A 86 -5.14 10.17 -5.65
N LEU A 87 -4.49 10.01 -4.49
CA LEU A 87 -3.82 11.10 -3.79
C LEU A 87 -2.66 11.66 -4.63
N GLU A 88 -1.83 10.79 -5.19
CA GLU A 88 -0.74 11.17 -6.11
C GLU A 88 -1.29 11.98 -7.30
N TRP A 89 -2.31 11.45 -7.97
CA TRP A 89 -2.85 12.07 -9.17
C TRP A 89 -3.61 13.38 -8.89
N LEU A 90 -4.50 13.39 -7.90
CA LEU A 90 -5.45 14.50 -7.67
C LEU A 90 -4.92 15.55 -6.68
N VAL A 91 -4.06 15.18 -5.74
CA VAL A 91 -3.59 16.07 -4.66
C VAL A 91 -2.14 16.47 -4.87
N LEU A 92 -1.25 15.51 -5.18
CA LEU A 92 0.17 15.79 -5.34
C LEU A 92 0.50 16.37 -6.72
N GLY A 93 -0.34 16.11 -7.73
CA GLY A 93 -0.15 16.61 -9.09
C GLY A 93 0.93 15.85 -9.88
N GLY A 94 1.26 14.63 -9.45
CA GLY A 94 2.29 13.79 -10.07
C GLY A 94 2.17 12.33 -9.64
N LEU A 95 2.69 11.42 -10.45
CA LEU A 95 2.67 9.98 -10.15
C LEU A 95 3.91 9.59 -9.33
N GLY A 96 3.69 8.84 -8.26
CA GLY A 96 4.73 8.31 -7.38
C GLY A 96 4.77 6.78 -7.43
N ALA A 97 4.64 6.15 -6.27
CA ALA A 97 4.66 4.70 -6.14
C ALA A 97 3.30 4.05 -6.46
N GLY A 98 2.20 4.81 -6.45
CA GLY A 98 0.83 4.33 -6.66
C GLY A 98 0.66 3.41 -7.87
N PRO A 99 1.10 3.79 -9.09
CA PRO A 99 0.99 2.93 -10.27
C PRO A 99 1.71 1.59 -10.11
N LEU A 100 2.90 1.59 -9.52
CA LEU A 100 3.67 0.37 -9.25
C LEU A 100 2.94 -0.54 -8.27
N LEU A 101 2.36 0.02 -7.20
CA LEU A 101 1.59 -0.75 -6.21
C LEU A 101 0.39 -1.46 -6.87
N ILE A 102 -0.34 -0.76 -7.74
CA ILE A 102 -1.49 -1.33 -8.46
C ILE A 102 -1.06 -2.46 -9.40
N ILE A 103 0.04 -2.26 -10.15
CA ILE A 103 0.58 -3.30 -11.04
C ILE A 103 0.96 -4.55 -10.24
N LEU A 104 1.67 -4.39 -9.12
CA LEU A 104 2.08 -5.49 -8.27
C LEU A 104 0.89 -6.23 -7.66
N ILE A 105 -0.14 -5.50 -7.22
CA ILE A 105 -1.40 -6.07 -6.73
C ILE A 105 -2.08 -6.88 -7.83
N GLY A 106 -2.17 -6.36 -9.06
CA GLY A 106 -2.75 -7.07 -10.19
C GLY A 106 -2.01 -8.37 -10.52
N ILE A 107 -0.67 -8.36 -10.50
CA ILE A 107 0.15 -9.55 -10.70
C ILE A 107 -0.12 -10.60 -9.62
N ILE A 108 -0.12 -10.20 -8.34
CA ILE A 108 -0.33 -11.14 -7.22
C ILE A 108 -1.79 -11.66 -7.24
N ALA A 109 -2.76 -10.81 -7.54
CA ALA A 109 -4.16 -11.21 -7.66
C ALA A 109 -4.36 -12.24 -8.78
N TYR A 110 -3.68 -12.08 -9.92
CA TYR A 110 -3.68 -13.08 -10.99
C TYR A 110 -3.02 -14.40 -10.57
N GLN A 111 -1.89 -14.34 -9.84
CA GLN A 111 -1.21 -15.54 -9.34
C GLN A 111 -2.02 -16.30 -8.29
N GLU A 112 -2.85 -15.60 -7.53
CA GLU A 112 -3.65 -16.15 -6.42
C GLU A 112 -5.14 -16.25 -6.79
N PHE A 113 -5.49 -16.17 -8.08
CA PHE A 113 -6.87 -16.07 -8.56
C PHE A 113 -7.77 -17.21 -8.04
N ASP A 114 -7.23 -18.42 -7.93
CA ASP A 114 -7.98 -19.56 -7.40
C ASP A 114 -8.38 -19.40 -5.93
N LYS A 115 -7.64 -18.62 -5.14
CA LYS A 115 -8.02 -18.28 -3.75
C LYS A 115 -9.13 -17.24 -3.68
N PHE A 116 -9.25 -16.39 -4.70
CA PHE A 116 -10.34 -15.42 -4.80
C PHE A 116 -11.66 -16.07 -5.23
N LYS A 117 -11.62 -17.17 -5.98
CA LYS A 117 -12.83 -17.95 -6.30
C LYS A 117 -13.53 -18.50 -5.07
N ALA A 118 -12.81 -18.73 -3.97
CA ALA A 118 -13.43 -19.16 -2.71
C ALA A 118 -14.21 -18.03 -1.99
N LEU A 119 -14.08 -16.78 -2.46
CA LEU A 119 -14.78 -15.62 -1.92
C LEU A 119 -15.99 -15.19 -2.78
N LEU A 120 -16.19 -15.79 -3.96
CA LEU A 120 -17.31 -15.56 -4.88
C LEU A 120 -18.26 -16.77 -4.88
#